data_AF-A0A816JST8-F1
#
_entry.id   AF-A0A816JST8-F1
#
_cell.length_a   1.000
_cell.length_b   1.000
_cell.length_c   1.000
_cell.angle_alpha   90.00
_cell.angle_beta   90.00
_cell.angle_gamma   90.00
#
_symmetry.space_group_name_H-M   'P 1'
#
loop_
_entity.id
_entity.type
_entity.pdbx_description
1 polymer ?
#
loop_
_entity_poly.entity_id
_entity_poly.type
_entity_poly.pdbx_seq_one_letter_code
_entity_poly.pdbx_strand_id
1 'polypeptide(L)'
;MSTQNRVTVSEIVASVWNVPVPEFHHKPPIQELSKTLKIGRVSLPLGETASHDRSRFVETRTSTRLLEKIARSVEYNEPVLLVGETGTGKTTLVQNLAQWIGQKLTVLNLSQQSDIVDLLGGFKPIDAKLMCKMLYNEFIELGRDSQMKNSSFTHS
;
A
#
# COMPACT_ATOMS: atom_id res chain seq x y z
N MET A 1 23.06 1.82 13.08
CA MET A 1 23.58 3.11 13.59
C MET A 1 23.17 3.29 15.04
N SER A 2 24.13 3.43 15.95
CA SER A 2 23.94 3.49 17.40
C SER A 2 22.96 4.60 17.82
N THR A 3 22.09 4.30 18.80
CA THR A 3 21.17 5.26 19.44
C THR A 3 21.92 6.49 19.96
N GLN A 4 23.16 6.31 20.40
CA GLN A 4 24.04 7.38 20.86
C GLN A 4 24.28 8.45 19.78
N ASN A 5 24.56 8.02 18.54
CA ASN A 5 24.81 8.95 17.43
C ASN A 5 23.59 9.82 17.12
N ARG A 6 22.37 9.29 17.29
CA ARG A 6 21.14 10.05 17.04
C ARG A 6 20.90 11.12 18.08
N VAL A 7 21.24 10.83 19.35
CA VAL A 7 21.15 11.81 20.45
C VAL A 7 22.15 12.92 20.23
N THR A 8 23.42 12.59 19.96
CA THR A 8 24.45 13.59 19.68
C THR A 8 24.11 14.50 18.50
N VAL A 9 23.60 13.92 17.39
CA VAL A 9 23.16 14.73 16.25
C VAL A 9 21.98 15.64 16.63
N SER A 10 21.04 15.17 17.45
CA SER A 10 19.90 15.99 17.87
C SER A 10 20.31 17.17 18.75
N GLU A 11 21.32 17.00 19.60
CA GLU A 11 21.86 18.07 20.45
C GLU A 11 22.60 19.13 19.62
N ILE A 12 23.40 18.70 18.64
CA ILE A 12 24.11 19.60 17.72
C ILE A 12 23.11 20.40 16.88
N VAL A 13 22.09 19.75 16.32
CA VAL A 13 21.06 20.44 15.52
C VAL A 13 20.29 21.43 16.40
N ALA A 14 19.91 21.03 17.62
CA ALA A 14 19.20 21.91 18.54
C ALA A 14 20.01 23.17 18.89
N SER A 15 21.33 23.03 19.13
CA SER A 15 22.20 24.16 19.43
C SER A 15 22.40 25.09 18.23
N VAL A 16 22.59 24.55 17.02
CA VAL A 16 22.73 25.33 15.79
C VAL A 16 21.48 26.17 15.51
N TRP A 17 20.30 25.60 15.77
CA TRP A 17 19.02 26.23 15.45
C TRP A 17 18.40 26.99 16.63
N ASN A 18 19.09 27.08 17.78
CA ASN A 18 18.62 27.71 19.02
C ASN A 18 17.19 27.27 19.42
N VAL A 19 16.91 25.99 19.28
CA VAL A 19 15.63 25.37 19.62
C VAL A 19 15.84 24.30 20.69
N PRO A 20 14.85 24.07 21.57
CA PRO A 20 14.95 23.01 22.57
C PRO A 20 15.09 21.64 21.90
N VAL A 21 15.90 20.76 22.49
CA VAL A 21 16.05 19.38 22.02
C VAL A 21 14.66 18.71 22.04
N PRO A 22 14.17 18.17 20.92
CA PRO A 22 12.85 17.57 20.87
C PRO A 22 12.76 16.38 21.83
N GLU A 23 11.75 16.38 22.71
CA GLU A 23 11.53 15.24 23.58
C GLU A 23 11.20 13.98 22.76
N PHE A 24 12.00 12.93 22.92
CA PHE A 24 11.81 11.65 22.23
C PHE A 24 10.53 10.90 22.64
N HIS A 25 9.74 11.45 23.56
CA HIS A 25 8.55 10.84 24.15
C HIS A 25 7.25 11.10 23.38
N HIS A 26 7.27 11.94 22.33
CA HIS A 26 6.07 12.30 21.59
C HIS A 26 5.48 11.11 20.81
N LYS A 27 4.32 10.62 21.25
CA LYS A 27 3.46 9.66 20.52
C LYS A 27 2.45 10.47 19.71
N PRO A 28 2.58 10.59 18.37
CA PRO A 28 1.61 11.35 17.59
C PRO A 28 0.23 10.69 17.70
N PRO A 29 -0.82 11.44 18.08
CA PRO A 29 -2.16 10.90 18.20
C PRO A 29 -2.74 10.61 16.81
N ILE A 30 -3.53 9.54 16.71
CA ILE A 30 -4.32 9.23 15.52
C ILE A 30 -5.77 9.59 15.85
N GLN A 31 -6.29 10.61 15.18
CA GLN A 31 -7.65 11.12 15.38
C GLN A 31 -8.37 11.11 14.06
N GLU A 32 -9.64 10.74 14.09
CA GLU A 32 -10.47 10.77 12.91
C GLU A 32 -11.48 11.90 13.01
N LEU A 33 -11.56 12.70 11.96
CA LEU A 33 -12.55 13.75 11.79
C LEU A 33 -13.39 13.40 10.57
N SER A 34 -14.57 14.00 10.45
CA SER A 34 -15.67 13.61 9.54
C SER A 34 -15.27 13.34 8.08
N LYS A 35 -14.17 13.94 7.59
CA LYS A 35 -13.65 13.73 6.22
C LYS A 35 -12.13 13.59 6.15
N THR A 36 -11.45 13.55 7.30
CA THR A 36 -9.99 13.57 7.33
C THR A 36 -9.44 12.68 8.44
N LEU A 37 -8.41 11.92 8.13
CA LEU A 37 -7.60 11.20 9.09
C LEU A 37 -6.43 12.07 9.54
N LYS A 38 -6.38 12.41 10.83
CA LYS A 38 -5.29 13.18 11.43
C LYS A 38 -4.31 12.23 12.13
N ILE A 39 -3.04 12.28 11.73
CA ILE A 39 -1.94 11.50 12.33
C ILE A 39 -0.86 12.49 12.75
N GLY A 40 -0.78 12.81 14.03
CA GLY A 40 0.12 13.84 14.56
C GLY A 40 -0.13 15.20 13.89
N ARG A 41 0.85 15.65 13.11
CA ARG A 41 0.83 16.94 12.39
C ARG A 41 0.24 16.85 10.98
N VAL A 42 -0.13 15.66 10.52
CA VAL A 42 -0.60 15.42 9.15
C VAL A 42 -2.11 15.19 9.15
N SER A 43 -2.80 15.75 8.15
CA SER A 43 -4.22 15.48 7.89
C SER A 43 -4.40 14.99 6.46
N LEU A 44 -4.91 13.78 6.29
CA LEU A 44 -5.18 13.18 4.98
C LEU A 44 -6.70 13.12 4.72
N PRO A 45 -7.16 13.38 3.50
CA PRO A 45 -8.57 13.23 3.14
C PRO A 45 -8.97 11.74 3.14
N LEU A 46 -10.20 11.46 3.59
CA LEU A 46 -10.79 10.12 3.54
C LEU A 46 -11.49 9.92 2.19
N GLY A 47 -11.22 8.80 1.52
CA GLY A 47 -11.93 8.34 0.34
C GLY A 47 -13.23 7.59 0.67
N GLU A 48 -14.04 7.30 -0.34
CA GLU A 48 -15.34 6.62 -0.19
C GLU A 48 -15.21 5.20 0.37
N THR A 49 -14.08 4.54 0.12
CA THR A 49 -13.79 3.17 0.58
C THR A 49 -13.02 3.12 1.89
N ALA A 50 -12.93 4.26 2.61
CA ALA A 50 -12.24 4.34 3.88
C ALA A 50 -12.85 3.37 4.91
N SER A 51 -12.00 2.58 5.55
CA SER A 51 -12.41 1.65 6.59
C SER A 51 -11.87 2.10 7.95
N HIS A 52 -12.78 2.19 8.92
CA HIS A 52 -12.48 2.61 10.29
C HIS A 52 -12.02 1.45 11.19
N ASP A 53 -11.86 0.24 10.64
CA ASP A 53 -11.41 -0.90 11.42
C ASP A 53 -9.92 -0.78 11.74
N ARG A 54 -9.63 -0.51 13.02
CA ARG A 54 -8.27 -0.47 13.57
C ARG A 54 -8.02 -1.58 14.59
N SER A 55 -8.92 -2.56 14.69
CA SER A 55 -8.87 -3.63 15.70
C SER A 55 -7.55 -4.39 15.72
N ARG A 56 -6.89 -4.51 14.56
CA ARG A 56 -5.64 -5.25 14.36
C ARG A 56 -4.38 -4.39 14.49
N PHE A 57 -4.52 -3.08 14.73
CA PHE A 57 -3.38 -2.17 14.83
C PHE A 57 -3.05 -1.82 16.28
N VAL A 58 -1.80 -2.08 16.68
CA VAL A 58 -1.30 -1.68 18.00
C VAL A 58 -0.54 -0.36 17.87
N GLU A 59 -1.06 0.67 18.54
CA GLU A 59 -0.45 2.00 18.55
C GLU A 59 0.73 2.10 19.52
N THR A 60 1.89 1.64 19.05
CA THR A 60 3.17 1.89 19.72
C THR A 60 3.74 3.26 19.34
N ARG A 61 4.69 3.78 20.12
CA ARG A 61 5.39 5.03 19.79
C ARG A 61 6.13 4.94 18.45
N THR A 62 6.75 3.79 18.18
CA THR A 62 7.50 3.55 16.95
C THR A 62 6.57 3.48 15.74
N SER A 63 5.45 2.75 15.85
CA SER A 63 4.50 2.60 14.74
C SER A 63 3.79 3.92 14.41
N THR A 64 3.33 4.66 15.41
CA THR A 64 2.69 5.98 15.22
C THR A 64 3.63 7.02 14.62
N ARG A 65 4.90 7.08 15.06
CA ARG A 65 5.90 7.99 14.49
C ARG A 65 6.27 7.64 13.05
N LEU A 66 6.38 6.34 12.73
CA LEU A 66 6.63 5.91 11.36
C LEU A 66 5.42 6.21 10.46
N LEU A 67 4.22 5.97 10.98
CA LEU A 67 2.98 6.29 10.29
C LEU A 67 2.84 7.78 9.98
N GLU A 68 3.16 8.68 10.94
CA GLU A 68 3.15 10.14 10.70
C GLU A 68 4.07 10.51 9.52
N LYS A 69 5.26 9.89 9.43
CA LYS A 69 6.19 10.14 8.32
C LYS A 69 5.66 9.64 6.99
N ILE A 70 5.08 8.44 6.96
CA ILE A 70 4.47 7.88 5.75
C ILE A 70 3.31 8.78 5.31
N ALA A 71 2.43 9.15 6.24
CA ALA A 71 1.31 10.04 5.98
C ALA A 71 1.77 11.40 5.42
N ARG A 72 2.83 11.98 5.98
CA ARG A 72 3.41 13.25 5.49
C ARG A 72 3.90 13.13 4.05
N SER A 73 4.48 12.00 3.70
CA SER A 73 5.00 11.76 2.35
C SER A 73 3.86 11.56 1.35
N VAL A 74 2.78 10.88 1.77
CA VAL A 74 1.54 10.77 0.98
C VAL A 74 0.91 12.14 0.73
N GLU A 75 0.88 13.02 1.75
CA GLU A 75 0.34 14.39 1.61
C GLU A 75 1.08 15.21 0.53
N TYR A 76 2.39 14.98 0.35
CA TYR A 76 3.21 15.66 -0.64
C TYR A 76 3.47 14.87 -1.92
N ASN A 77 2.87 13.69 -2.08
CA ASN A 77 3.18 12.77 -3.18
C ASN A 77 4.69 12.46 -3.32
N GLU A 78 5.40 12.37 -2.19
CA GLU A 78 6.82 12.06 -2.16
C GLU A 78 7.06 10.54 -2.11
N PRO A 79 7.94 9.98 -2.98
CA PRO A 79 8.29 8.58 -2.93
C PRO A 79 9.10 8.25 -1.67
N VAL A 80 8.76 7.15 -1.00
CA VAL A 80 9.39 6.73 0.26
C VAL A 80 10.04 5.36 0.19
N LEU A 81 11.22 5.24 0.81
CA LEU A 81 11.89 3.96 1.04
C LEU A 81 11.92 3.66 2.55
N LEU A 82 11.27 2.57 2.95
CA LEU A 82 11.19 2.15 4.35
C LEU A 82 12.23 1.05 4.64
N VAL A 83 13.31 1.39 5.34
CA VAL A 83 14.41 0.46 5.66
C VAL A 83 14.37 0.04 7.14
N GLY A 84 14.60 -1.24 7.40
CA GLY A 84 14.80 -1.81 8.74
C GLY A 84 14.62 -3.32 8.74
N GLU A 85 14.77 -3.97 9.89
CA GLU A 85 14.63 -5.43 10.04
C GLU A 85 13.31 -5.97 9.48
N THR A 86 13.34 -7.16 8.90
CA THR A 86 12.12 -7.84 8.43
C THR A 86 11.19 -8.15 9.61
N GLY A 87 9.88 -8.11 9.38
CA GLY A 87 8.89 -8.41 10.43
C GLY A 87 8.53 -7.25 11.36
N THR A 88 9.14 -6.06 11.22
CA THR A 88 8.80 -4.88 12.05
C THR A 88 7.52 -4.14 11.62
N GLY A 89 6.66 -4.74 10.80
CA GLY A 89 5.36 -4.17 10.40
C GLY A 89 5.39 -2.99 9.42
N LYS A 90 6.49 -2.77 8.67
CA LYS A 90 6.58 -1.68 7.66
C LYS A 90 5.50 -1.77 6.59
N THR A 91 5.37 -2.94 5.96
CA THR A 91 4.35 -3.20 4.93
C THR A 91 2.94 -3.08 5.51
N THR A 92 2.73 -3.63 6.71
CA THR A 92 1.46 -3.56 7.44
C THR A 92 1.04 -2.12 7.73
N LEU A 93 1.98 -1.23 8.07
CA LEU A 93 1.69 0.18 8.28
C LEU A 93 1.17 0.87 7.00
N VAL A 94 1.77 0.59 5.86
CA VAL A 94 1.34 1.15 4.56
C VAL A 94 -0.05 0.60 4.18
N GLN A 95 -0.27 -0.70 4.37
CA GLN A 95 -1.56 -1.36 4.14
C GLN A 95 -2.67 -0.75 5.02
N ASN A 96 -2.41 -0.63 6.32
CA ASN A 96 -3.34 -0.03 7.26
C ASN A 96 -3.64 1.42 6.90
N LEU A 97 -2.62 2.22 6.59
CA LEU A 97 -2.82 3.61 6.20
C LEU A 97 -3.73 3.71 4.98
N ALA A 98 -3.42 2.96 3.91
CA ALA A 98 -4.20 2.95 2.68
C ALA A 98 -5.66 2.56 2.93
N GLN A 99 -5.89 1.53 3.75
CA GLN A 99 -7.23 1.11 4.16
C GLN A 99 -7.98 2.21 4.93
N TRP A 100 -7.32 2.90 5.86
CA TRP A 100 -7.94 3.95 6.66
C TRP A 100 -8.30 5.19 5.85
N ILE A 101 -7.52 5.53 4.83
CA ILE A 101 -7.81 6.68 3.95
C ILE A 101 -8.65 6.28 2.72
N GLY A 102 -9.01 5.01 2.56
CA GLY A 102 -9.81 4.55 1.41
C GLY A 102 -9.06 4.61 0.08
N GLN A 103 -7.75 4.35 0.09
CA GLN A 103 -6.92 4.33 -1.10
C GLN A 103 -6.61 2.90 -1.53
N LYS A 104 -6.64 2.67 -2.85
CA LYS A 104 -6.26 1.38 -3.42
C LYS A 104 -4.74 1.20 -3.34
N LEU A 105 -4.30 0.20 -2.58
CA LEU A 105 -2.89 -0.18 -2.51
C LEU A 105 -2.59 -1.34 -3.48
N THR A 106 -1.78 -1.07 -4.50
CA THR A 106 -1.19 -2.11 -5.35
C THR A 106 0.15 -2.52 -4.76
N VAL A 107 0.31 -3.82 -4.47
CA VAL A 107 1.57 -4.38 -3.97
C VAL A 107 2.25 -5.12 -5.11
N LEU A 108 3.48 -4.72 -5.41
CA LEU A 108 4.35 -5.42 -6.35
C LEU A 108 5.55 -5.97 -5.58
N ASN A 109 5.76 -7.27 -5.66
CA ASN A 109 6.95 -7.90 -5.09
C ASN A 109 8.08 -7.89 -6.12
N LEU A 110 9.24 -7.36 -5.74
CA LEU A 110 10.41 -7.27 -6.62
C LEU A 110 11.45 -8.30 -6.18
N SER A 111 12.01 -9.02 -7.14
CA SER A 111 13.05 -10.03 -6.95
C SER A 111 14.11 -9.92 -8.04
N GLN A 112 15.19 -10.72 -7.95
CA GLN A 112 16.18 -10.79 -9.04
C GLN A 112 15.61 -11.34 -10.36
N GLN A 113 14.45 -12.01 -10.32
CA GLN A 113 13.75 -12.51 -11.51
C GLN A 113 12.72 -11.50 -12.04
N SER A 114 12.51 -10.37 -11.35
CA SER A 114 11.56 -9.35 -11.78
C SER A 114 12.21 -8.50 -12.88
N ASP A 115 11.59 -8.48 -14.05
CA ASP A 115 12.09 -7.75 -15.22
C ASP A 115 11.34 -6.43 -15.42
N ILE A 116 11.96 -5.48 -16.13
CA ILE A 116 11.33 -4.20 -16.51
C ILE A 116 10.04 -4.43 -17.32
N VAL A 117 9.97 -5.55 -18.04
CA VAL A 117 8.79 -6.00 -18.79
C VAL A 117 7.58 -6.27 -17.88
N ASP A 118 7.81 -6.70 -16.63
CA ASP A 118 6.72 -6.91 -15.65
C ASP A 118 6.13 -5.59 -15.15
N LEU A 119 6.91 -4.50 -15.21
CA LEU A 119 6.55 -3.17 -14.74
C LEU A 119 5.93 -2.30 -15.84
N LEU A 120 6.60 -2.23 -16.99
CA LEU A 120 6.23 -1.34 -18.10
C LEU A 120 5.37 -2.05 -19.15
N GLY A 121 5.28 -3.39 -19.08
CA GLY A 121 4.77 -4.21 -20.16
C GLY A 121 5.85 -4.48 -21.21
N GLY A 122 5.73 -5.63 -21.87
CA GLY A 122 6.59 -6.01 -22.98
C GLY A 122 5.74 -6.45 -24.15
N PHE A 123 6.25 -6.21 -25.36
CA PHE A 123 5.65 -6.76 -26.55
C PHE A 123 5.94 -8.27 -26.61
N LYS A 124 4.94 -9.10 -26.28
CA LYS A 124 5.01 -10.54 -26.49
C LYS A 124 4.34 -10.86 -27.82
N PRO A 125 5.11 -11.19 -28.89
CA PRO A 125 4.49 -11.61 -30.14
C PRO A 125 3.63 -12.84 -29.88
N ILE A 126 2.33 -12.69 -30.10
CA ILE A 126 1.38 -13.79 -29.95
C ILE A 126 1.55 -14.68 -31.18
N ASP A 127 1.97 -15.92 -30.97
CA ASP A 127 2.00 -16.91 -32.04
C ASP A 127 0.58 -17.05 -32.63
N ALA A 128 0.46 -16.97 -33.95
CA ALA A 128 -0.81 -17.15 -34.64
C ALA A 128 -1.50 -18.46 -34.23
N LYS A 129 -0.72 -19.52 -33.95
CA LYS A 129 -1.25 -20.79 -33.43
C LYS A 129 -1.92 -20.64 -32.06
N LEU A 130 -1.40 -19.78 -31.20
CA LEU A 130 -1.97 -19.49 -29.88
C LEU A 130 -3.27 -18.69 -30.02
N MET A 131 -3.32 -17.72 -30.93
CA MET A 131 -4.56 -16.98 -31.23
C MET A 131 -5.66 -17.91 -31.76
N CYS A 132 -5.33 -18.79 -32.72
CA CYS A 132 -6.29 -19.77 -33.23
C CYS A 132 -6.77 -20.72 -32.13
N LYS A 133 -5.90 -21.11 -31.19
CA LYS A 133 -6.28 -21.97 -30.06
C LYS A 133 -7.21 -21.24 -29.08
N MET A 134 -6.96 -19.97 -28.79
CA MET A 134 -7.83 -19.14 -27.94
C MET A 134 -9.23 -19.01 -28.55
N LEU A 135 -9.30 -18.65 -29.84
CA LEU A 135 -10.56 -18.55 -30.59
C LEU A 135 -11.29 -19.90 -30.68
N TYR A 136 -10.56 -20.98 -30.93
CA TYR A 136 -11.15 -22.32 -30.98
C TYR A 136 -11.74 -22.72 -29.62
N ASN A 137 -11.03 -22.46 -28.53
CA ASN A 137 -11.53 -22.76 -27.19
C ASN A 137 -12.77 -21.93 -26.85
N GLU A 138 -12.78 -20.65 -27.20
CA GLU A 138 -13.95 -19.77 -27.02
C GLU A 138 -15.15 -20.26 -27.82
N PHE A 139 -14.94 -20.67 -29.08
CA PHE A 139 -15.98 -21.26 -29.92
C PHE A 139 -16.55 -22.56 -29.34
N ILE A 140 -15.69 -23.43 -28.81
CA ILE A 140 -16.11 -24.69 -28.18
C ILE A 140 -16.92 -24.44 -26.90
N GLU A 141 -16.52 -23.48 -26.06
CA GLU A 141 -17.29 -23.11 -24.87
C GLU A 141 -18.66 -22.53 -25.24
N LEU A 142 -18.73 -21.61 -26.21
CA LEU A 142 -20.00 -21.07 -26.71
C LEU A 142 -20.92 -22.15 -27.30
N GLY A 143 -20.35 -23.12 -28.02
CA GLY A 143 -21.07 -24.27 -28.56
C GLY A 143 -21.61 -25.19 -27.46
N ARG A 144 -20.85 -25.41 -26.38
CA ARG A 144 -21.27 -26.19 -25.21
C ARG A 144 -22.42 -25.51 -24.46
N ASP A 145 -22.33 -24.21 -24.24
CA ASP A 145 -23.40 -23.42 -23.60
C ASP A 145 -24.68 -23.39 -24.44
N SER A 146 -24.56 -23.38 -25.77
CA SER A 146 -25.70 -23.44 -26.69
C SER A 146 -26.37 -24.82 -26.69
N GLN A 147 -25.61 -25.90 -26.55
CA GLN A 147 -26.14 -27.27 -26.42
C GLN A 147 -26.85 -27.49 -25.07
N MET A 148 -26.34 -26.93 -23.96
CA MET A 148 -26.99 -27.03 -22.64
C MET A 148 -28.29 -26.22 -22.55
N LYS A 149 -28.40 -25.09 -23.25
CA LYS A 149 -29.67 -24.34 -23.34
C LYS A 149 -30.73 -25.12 -24.13
N ASN A 150 -30.36 -25.79 -25.22
CA ASN A 150 -31.33 -26.52 -26.06
C ASN A 150 -31.85 -27.82 -25.41
N SER A 151 -31.09 -28.51 -24.57
CA SER A 151 -31.58 -29.70 -23.84
C SER A 151 -32.52 -29.37 -22.67
N SER A 152 -32.59 -28.09 -22.25
CA SER A 152 -33.48 -27.61 -21.19
C SER A 152 -34.90 -27.30 -21.70
N PHE A 153 -35.13 -27.26 -23.02
CA PHE A 153 -36.42 -26.93 -23.63
C PHE A 153 -37.19 -28.14 -24.19
N THR A 154 -36.67 -29.37 -24.06
CA THR A 154 -37.28 -30.58 -24.65
C THR A 154 -38.00 -31.49 -23.65
N HIS A 155 -38.20 -31.07 -22.41
CA HIS A 155 -39.11 -31.73 -21.47
C HIS A 155 -40.19 -30.74 -20.99
N SER A 156 -41.23 -30.58 -21.79
CA SER A 156 -42.53 -30.03 -21.40
C SER A 156 -43.61 -30.69 -22.25
#